data_AF-V9L3Q4-F1
#
_entry.id   AF-V9L3Q4-F1
#
_cell.length_a   1.000
_cell.length_b   1.000
_cell.length_c   1.000
_cell.angle_alpha   90.00
_cell.angle_beta   90.00
_cell.angle_gamma   90.00
#
_symmetry.space_group_name_H-M   'P 1'
#
loop_
_entity.id
_entity.type
_entity.pdbx_description
1 polymer ?
#
loop_
_entity_poly.entity_id
_entity_poly.type
_entity_poly.pdbx_seq_one_letter_code
_entity_poly.pdbx_strand_id
1 'polypeptide(L)'
;ENVAGIVGRADLLCALFFLLSFISYCKAFRKYDAQGKFSLIWILVSLLLCGAAMLCKEQGITILGVNAIFDALVICKIDILHLGSGLLQNNTTSEQKIRWKRGFFTRIFLIASGGIILLYGRWRIMGTGPPAFTEVDNPASFADNILVRTVNYNYYYSLNAWLLVCPWWLCFDWSMGCLPLIKSISDVRVIAPLVLWFFFTGLLWRALWSGNRDERRILTSGITLMIIPFLPASNIFFRVGFVIAERVVYLSSAGYCILLSYGICMLCRQSKRIKKIIIIALLSLVIVNVLRCIRRSYQWRTEEDLFTSALSVCPLNAKVHYNVGKNFADRGRETFAIQYYREAVRLNPKYVHAMNNLGNILKETNKLHEAETLLSKAVAI
;
A
#
# COMPACT_ATOMS: atom_id res chain seq x y z
N GLU A 1 -5.55 0.19 -26.53
CA GLU A 1 -5.46 -0.91 -25.53
C GLU A 1 -6.27 -0.52 -24.30
N ASN A 2 -7.13 -1.40 -23.78
CA ASN A 2 -7.94 -1.08 -22.61
C ASN A 2 -7.03 -0.85 -21.40
N VAL A 3 -6.95 0.41 -20.96
CA VAL A 3 -6.17 0.94 -19.82
C VAL A 3 -6.44 0.22 -18.48
N ALA A 4 -7.42 -0.70 -18.41
CA ALA A 4 -7.55 -1.66 -17.33
C ALA A 4 -6.69 -2.90 -17.60
N GLY A 5 -5.37 -2.78 -17.46
CA GLY A 5 -4.45 -3.91 -17.57
C GLY A 5 -4.83 -5.06 -16.63
N ILE A 6 -4.38 -6.28 -16.97
CA ILE A 6 -4.63 -7.52 -16.20
C ILE A 6 -4.31 -7.34 -14.71
N VAL A 7 -3.27 -6.55 -14.40
CA VAL A 7 -2.83 -6.25 -13.03
C VAL A 7 -3.96 -5.63 -12.20
N GLY A 8 -4.71 -4.66 -12.74
CA GLY A 8 -5.79 -4.00 -12.00
C GLY A 8 -6.97 -4.92 -11.72
N ARG A 9 -7.26 -5.87 -12.62
CA ARG A 9 -8.32 -6.88 -12.40
C ARG A 9 -7.95 -7.85 -11.27
N ALA A 10 -6.68 -8.25 -11.21
CA ALA A 10 -6.18 -9.11 -10.15
C ALA A 10 -6.28 -8.44 -8.77
N ASP A 11 -6.04 -7.12 -8.68
CA ASP A 11 -6.22 -6.35 -7.43
C ASP A 11 -7.70 -6.30 -6.99
N LEU A 12 -8.63 -6.06 -7.92
CA LEU A 12 -10.06 -6.06 -7.63
C LEU A 12 -10.59 -7.44 -7.20
N LEU A 13 -10.17 -8.51 -7.89
CA LEU A 13 -10.54 -9.88 -7.53
C LEU A 13 -9.96 -10.30 -6.18
N CYS A 14 -8.70 -9.95 -5.91
CA CYS A 14 -8.09 -10.16 -4.60
C CYS A 14 -8.92 -9.49 -3.51
N ALA A 15 -9.31 -8.22 -3.69
CA ALA A 15 -10.12 -7.50 -2.73
C ALA A 15 -11.51 -8.12 -2.52
N LEU A 16 -12.17 -8.56 -3.59
CA LEU A 16 -13.44 -9.27 -3.50
C LEU A 16 -13.31 -10.55 -2.64
N PHE A 17 -12.35 -11.42 -2.98
CA PHE A 17 -12.16 -12.68 -2.26
C PHE A 17 -11.66 -12.45 -0.82
N PHE A 18 -10.84 -11.43 -0.59
CA PHE A 18 -10.40 -11.00 0.73
C PHE A 18 -11.60 -10.63 1.62
N LEU A 19 -12.50 -9.79 1.12
CA LEU A 19 -13.71 -9.39 1.86
C LEU A 19 -14.69 -10.55 2.05
N LEU A 20 -14.87 -11.40 1.03
CA LEU A 20 -15.71 -12.60 1.14
C LEU A 20 -15.12 -13.59 2.16
N SER A 21 -13.80 -13.74 2.21
CA SER A 21 -13.10 -14.55 3.21
C SER A 21 -13.37 -14.02 4.62
N PHE A 22 -13.26 -12.70 4.82
CA PHE A 22 -13.59 -12.04 6.09
C PHE A 22 -15.05 -12.24 6.50
N ILE A 23 -16.00 -12.04 5.58
CA ILE A 23 -17.43 -12.18 5.85
C ILE A 23 -17.78 -13.64 6.15
N SER A 24 -17.18 -14.59 5.43
CA SER A 24 -17.35 -16.02 5.69
C SER A 24 -16.81 -16.40 7.07
N TYR A 25 -15.66 -15.85 7.45
CA TYR A 25 -15.13 -16.01 8.80
C TYR A 25 -16.11 -15.47 9.85
N CYS A 26 -16.64 -14.25 9.67
CA CYS A 26 -17.65 -13.67 10.56
C CYS A 26 -18.93 -14.53 10.63
N LYS A 27 -19.36 -15.14 9.52
CA LYS A 27 -20.53 -16.04 9.49
C LYS A 27 -20.32 -17.31 10.31
N ALA A 28 -19.09 -17.76 10.52
CA ALA A 28 -18.79 -18.90 11.40
C ALA A 28 -19.29 -18.68 12.84
N PHE A 29 -19.57 -17.42 13.20
CA PHE A 29 -20.03 -16.97 14.52
C PHE A 29 -21.47 -16.44 14.54
N ARG A 30 -22.21 -16.36 13.42
CA ARG A 30 -23.59 -15.82 13.42
C ARG A 30 -24.60 -16.69 14.17
N LYS A 31 -24.39 -18.00 14.21
CA LYS A 31 -25.08 -18.92 15.11
C LYS A 31 -24.25 -19.11 16.39
N TYR A 32 -23.91 -18.01 17.05
CA TYR A 32 -23.29 -18.07 18.38
C TYR A 32 -24.33 -18.56 19.37
N ASP A 33 -24.53 -19.87 19.37
CA ASP A 33 -25.28 -20.50 20.45
C ASP A 33 -24.57 -20.13 21.75
N ALA A 34 -25.31 -19.92 22.85
CA ALA A 34 -24.74 -19.57 24.17
C ALA A 34 -23.65 -20.57 24.63
N GLN A 35 -23.53 -21.68 23.91
CA GLN A 35 -22.53 -22.72 24.05
C GLN A 35 -21.14 -22.43 23.41
N GLY A 36 -20.93 -21.37 22.62
CA GLY A 36 -19.62 -21.08 22.04
C GLY A 36 -19.15 -22.04 20.94
N LYS A 37 -20.10 -22.70 20.26
CA LYS A 37 -19.84 -23.51 19.05
C LYS A 37 -19.63 -22.57 17.85
N PHE A 38 -18.63 -22.89 17.02
CA PHE A 38 -18.38 -22.21 15.75
C PHE A 38 -18.57 -23.19 14.59
N SER A 39 -18.89 -22.67 13.40
CA SER A 39 -19.03 -23.51 12.22
C SER A 39 -17.69 -23.73 11.53
N LEU A 40 -17.19 -24.97 11.54
CA LEU A 40 -15.97 -25.37 10.85
C LEU A 40 -16.08 -25.14 9.33
N ILE A 41 -17.25 -25.40 8.74
CA ILE A 41 -17.51 -25.22 7.31
C ILE A 41 -17.23 -23.78 6.88
N TRP A 42 -17.71 -22.79 7.63
CA TRP A 42 -17.49 -21.38 7.30
C TRP A 42 -16.02 -20.95 7.45
N ILE A 43 -15.27 -21.57 8.38
CA ILE A 43 -13.81 -21.35 8.50
C ILE A 43 -13.09 -21.96 7.29
N LEU A 44 -13.45 -23.17 6.86
CA LEU A 44 -12.88 -23.80 5.67
C LEU A 44 -13.20 -23.01 4.39
N VAL A 45 -14.42 -22.50 4.26
CA VAL A 45 -14.81 -21.59 3.16
C VAL A 45 -13.98 -20.31 3.21
N SER A 46 -13.75 -19.73 4.39
CA SER A 46 -12.88 -18.56 4.56
C SER A 46 -11.44 -18.85 4.11
N LEU A 47 -10.89 -20.02 4.44
CA LEU A 47 -9.56 -20.46 4.01
C LEU A 47 -9.47 -20.68 2.50
N LEU A 48 -10.50 -21.29 1.89
CA LEU A 48 -10.57 -21.48 0.45
C LEU A 48 -10.63 -20.13 -0.30
N LEU A 49 -11.44 -19.20 0.19
CA LEU A 49 -11.52 -17.83 -0.35
C LEU A 49 -10.21 -17.06 -0.13
N CYS A 50 -9.50 -17.28 0.98
CA CYS A 50 -8.15 -16.75 1.20
C CYS A 50 -7.17 -17.30 0.15
N GLY A 51 -7.23 -18.60 -0.14
CA GLY A 51 -6.46 -19.22 -1.21
C GLY A 51 -6.76 -18.57 -2.57
N ALA A 52 -8.04 -18.37 -2.90
CA ALA A 52 -8.44 -17.67 -4.12
C ALA A 52 -7.92 -16.22 -4.17
N ALA A 53 -7.99 -15.47 -3.07
CA ALA A 53 -7.43 -14.12 -2.97
C ALA A 53 -5.91 -14.13 -3.20
N MET A 54 -5.19 -15.07 -2.57
CA MET A 54 -3.75 -15.23 -2.70
C MET A 54 -3.31 -15.59 -4.14
N LEU A 55 -4.10 -16.42 -4.83
CA LEU A 55 -3.88 -16.75 -6.24
C LEU A 55 -4.05 -15.53 -7.16
N CYS A 56 -4.93 -14.58 -6.80
CA CYS A 56 -5.04 -13.31 -7.51
C CYS A 56 -3.86 -12.38 -7.19
N LYS A 57 -3.55 -12.18 -5.91
CA LYS A 57 -2.41 -11.39 -5.42
C LYS A 57 -1.91 -11.91 -4.08
N GLU A 58 -0.60 -11.90 -3.90
CA GLU A 58 0.07 -12.39 -2.69
C GLU A 58 -0.40 -11.73 -1.39
N GLN A 59 -0.86 -10.48 -1.47
CA GLN A 59 -1.41 -9.73 -0.35
C GLN A 59 -2.68 -10.37 0.23
N GLY A 60 -3.37 -11.21 -0.54
CA GLY A 60 -4.59 -11.90 -0.11
C GLY A 60 -4.41 -12.71 1.17
N ILE A 61 -3.22 -13.28 1.40
CA ILE A 61 -2.91 -14.07 2.59
C ILE A 61 -3.04 -13.28 3.91
N THR A 62 -2.92 -11.96 3.84
CA THR A 62 -3.00 -11.07 5.01
C THR A 62 -4.38 -11.13 5.70
N ILE A 63 -5.42 -11.63 5.02
CA ILE A 63 -6.74 -11.84 5.64
C ILE A 63 -6.68 -12.80 6.83
N LEU A 64 -5.75 -13.76 6.83
CA LEU A 64 -5.57 -14.67 7.95
C LEU A 64 -5.11 -13.93 9.21
N GLY A 65 -4.21 -12.95 9.05
CA GLY A 65 -3.78 -12.07 10.14
C GLY A 65 -4.91 -11.18 10.64
N VAL A 66 -5.71 -10.62 9.71
CA VAL A 66 -6.91 -9.84 10.06
C VAL A 66 -7.91 -10.70 10.83
N ASN A 67 -8.22 -11.91 10.37
CA ASN A 67 -9.12 -12.84 11.03
C ASN A 67 -8.62 -13.22 12.43
N ALA A 68 -7.32 -13.50 12.58
CA ALA A 68 -6.74 -13.86 13.87
C ALA A 68 -6.83 -12.72 14.90
N ILE A 69 -6.53 -11.48 14.49
CA ILE A 69 -6.64 -10.31 15.36
C ILE A 69 -8.10 -9.98 15.65
N PHE A 70 -8.97 -10.06 14.65
CA PHE A 70 -10.41 -9.89 14.83
C PHE A 70 -10.98 -10.92 15.81
N ASP A 71 -10.55 -12.18 15.70
CA ASP A 71 -10.94 -13.24 16.62
C ASP A 71 -10.46 -12.94 18.04
N ALA A 72 -9.18 -12.61 18.23
CA ALA A 72 -8.63 -12.27 19.54
C ALA A 72 -9.34 -11.08 20.20
N LEU A 73 -9.49 -9.97 19.47
CA LEU A 73 -9.92 -8.69 20.06
C LEU A 73 -11.44 -8.48 20.05
N VAL A 74 -12.12 -8.87 18.98
CA VAL A 74 -13.56 -8.60 18.82
C VAL A 74 -14.41 -9.74 19.36
N ILE A 75 -14.06 -10.98 18.97
CA ILE A 75 -14.79 -12.19 19.33
C ILE A 75 -14.43 -12.60 20.75
N CYS A 76 -13.14 -12.91 20.98
CA CYS A 76 -12.59 -13.37 22.25
C CYS A 76 -12.32 -12.26 23.26
N LYS A 77 -12.57 -10.99 22.90
CA LYS A 77 -12.53 -9.84 23.84
C LYS A 77 -11.27 -9.87 24.73
N ILE A 78 -10.16 -10.33 24.19
CA ILE A 78 -8.93 -10.52 24.94
C ILE A 78 -8.39 -9.11 25.23
N ASP A 79 -8.20 -8.83 26.51
CA ASP A 79 -7.62 -7.57 26.93
C ASP A 79 -6.10 -7.65 26.74
N ILE A 80 -5.57 -6.86 25.80
CA ILE A 80 -4.15 -6.88 25.42
C ILE A 80 -3.27 -6.56 26.63
N LEU A 81 -3.74 -5.67 27.52
CA LEU A 81 -3.00 -5.23 28.70
C LEU A 81 -2.90 -6.32 29.80
N HIS A 82 -3.87 -7.24 29.85
CA HIS A 82 -3.87 -8.35 30.80
C HIS A 82 -3.33 -9.66 30.21
N LEU A 83 -2.83 -9.65 28.96
CA LEU A 83 -2.26 -10.84 28.34
C LEU A 83 -1.02 -11.36 29.11
N GLY A 84 -0.23 -10.44 29.68
CA GLY A 84 0.95 -10.75 30.50
C GLY A 84 0.65 -11.11 31.96
N SER A 85 -0.37 -10.50 32.58
CA SER A 85 -0.71 -10.75 33.99
C SER A 85 -1.73 -11.88 34.19
N GLY A 86 -2.52 -12.21 33.16
CA GLY A 86 -3.58 -13.23 33.20
C GLY A 86 -3.09 -14.67 33.00
N LEU A 87 -1.79 -14.88 32.80
CA LEU A 87 -1.16 -16.21 32.84
C LEU A 87 -0.82 -16.65 34.28
N LEU A 88 -0.80 -15.73 35.26
CA LEU A 88 -0.44 -16.01 36.65
C LEU A 88 -1.57 -15.81 37.67
N GLN A 89 -2.63 -15.05 37.36
CA GLN A 89 -3.80 -14.97 38.23
C GLN A 89 -4.86 -16.02 37.86
N ASN A 90 -4.60 -17.23 38.35
CA ASN A 90 -5.61 -18.23 38.63
C ASN A 90 -6.51 -17.67 39.73
N ASN A 91 -7.74 -17.28 39.39
CA ASN A 91 -8.91 -17.40 40.27
C ASN A 91 -10.15 -16.86 39.53
N THR A 92 -10.84 -17.75 38.83
CA THR A 92 -12.32 -17.84 38.75
C THR A 92 -12.70 -18.94 37.78
N THR A 93 -13.16 -20.04 38.35
CA THR A 93 -13.87 -21.17 37.75
C THR A 93 -15.06 -20.70 36.92
N SER A 94 -14.99 -20.94 35.62
CA SER A 94 -16.17 -21.02 34.75
C SER A 94 -15.78 -21.88 33.55
N GLU A 95 -16.40 -23.05 33.40
CA GLU A 95 -16.22 -23.93 32.23
C GLU A 95 -16.36 -23.16 30.91
N GLN A 96 -17.14 -22.07 30.93
CA GLN A 96 -17.36 -21.18 29.81
C GLN A 96 -16.08 -20.43 29.40
N LYS A 97 -15.24 -19.95 30.34
CA LYS A 97 -13.92 -19.35 30.04
C LYS A 97 -12.95 -20.38 29.42
N ILE A 98 -12.94 -21.61 29.93
CA ILE A 98 -12.08 -22.69 29.45
C ILE A 98 -12.49 -23.12 28.04
N ARG A 99 -13.81 -23.29 27.79
CA ARG A 99 -14.33 -23.64 26.46
C ARG A 99 -14.10 -22.53 25.44
N TRP A 100 -14.14 -21.27 25.88
CA TRP A 100 -13.78 -20.12 25.05
C TRP A 100 -12.31 -20.12 24.62
N LYS A 101 -11.38 -20.36 25.56
CA LYS A 101 -9.96 -20.48 25.25
C LYS A 101 -9.71 -21.66 24.30
N ARG A 102 -10.32 -22.83 24.54
CA ARG A 102 -10.22 -23.99 23.63
C ARG A 102 -10.76 -23.70 22.22
N GLY A 103 -11.90 -23.02 22.11
CA GLY A 103 -12.45 -22.59 20.82
C GLY A 103 -11.54 -21.61 20.08
N PHE A 104 -10.93 -20.66 20.79
CA PHE A 104 -9.97 -19.71 20.21
C PHE A 104 -8.73 -20.43 19.67
N PHE A 105 -8.08 -21.26 20.49
CA PHE A 105 -6.86 -21.97 20.07
C PHE A 105 -7.11 -22.91 18.88
N THR A 106 -8.25 -23.59 18.84
CA THR A 106 -8.61 -24.42 17.67
C THR A 106 -8.79 -23.58 16.40
N ARG A 107 -9.41 -22.40 16.47
CA ARG A 107 -9.55 -21.51 15.31
C ARG A 107 -8.22 -20.93 14.85
N ILE A 108 -7.39 -20.45 15.77
CA ILE A 108 -6.04 -19.96 15.45
C ILE A 108 -5.20 -21.08 14.84
N PHE A 109 -5.29 -22.30 15.38
CA PHE A 109 -4.61 -23.46 14.82
C PHE A 109 -5.09 -23.76 13.38
N LEU A 110 -6.40 -23.72 13.11
CA LEU A 110 -6.95 -23.91 11.77
C LEU A 110 -6.50 -22.83 10.79
N ILE A 111 -6.51 -21.56 11.21
CA ILE A 111 -6.02 -20.43 10.40
C ILE A 111 -4.52 -20.58 10.12
N ALA A 112 -3.72 -20.89 11.14
CA ALA A 112 -2.27 -21.03 11.02
C ALA A 112 -1.89 -22.22 10.13
N SER A 113 -2.48 -23.39 10.36
CA SER A 113 -2.26 -24.59 9.53
C SER A 113 -2.68 -24.36 8.09
N GLY A 114 -3.87 -23.78 7.86
CA GLY A 114 -4.33 -23.39 6.52
C GLY A 114 -3.38 -22.39 5.84
N GLY A 115 -2.90 -21.39 6.58
CA GLY A 115 -1.92 -20.42 6.09
C GLY A 115 -0.58 -21.06 5.72
N ILE A 116 -0.06 -21.97 6.53
CA ILE A 116 1.18 -22.73 6.24
C ILE A 116 1.01 -23.56 4.97
N ILE A 117 -0.12 -24.25 4.81
CA ILE A 117 -0.41 -25.05 3.61
C ILE A 117 -0.45 -24.16 2.36
N LEU A 118 -1.13 -23.01 2.43
CA LEU A 118 -1.20 -22.04 1.32
C LEU A 118 0.18 -21.49 0.95
N LEU A 119 0.97 -21.07 1.95
CA LEU A 119 2.33 -20.56 1.72
C LEU A 119 3.26 -21.63 1.15
N TYR A 120 3.16 -22.87 1.65
CA TYR A 120 3.91 -24.01 1.10
C TYR A 120 3.52 -24.30 -0.35
N GLY A 121 2.22 -24.31 -0.66
CA GLY A 121 1.72 -24.47 -2.02
C GLY A 121 2.24 -23.37 -2.95
N ARG A 122 2.16 -22.10 -2.52
CA ARG A 122 2.70 -20.97 -3.26
C ARG A 122 4.21 -21.11 -3.50
N TRP A 123 4.96 -21.46 -2.46
CA TRP A 123 6.41 -21.67 -2.55
C TRP A 123 6.77 -22.78 -3.54
N ARG A 124 6.03 -23.90 -3.54
CA ARG A 124 6.23 -24.99 -4.50
C ARG A 124 5.98 -24.58 -5.94
N ILE A 125 5.03 -23.69 -6.19
CA ILE A 125 4.68 -23.22 -7.54
C ILE A 125 5.66 -22.14 -8.03
N MET A 126 5.97 -21.14 -7.19
CA MET A 126 6.76 -19.97 -7.59
C MET A 126 8.28 -20.18 -7.45
N GLY A 127 8.71 -21.21 -6.73
CA GLY A 127 10.11 -21.47 -6.47
C GLY A 127 10.71 -20.57 -5.39
N THR A 128 12.05 -20.50 -5.37
CA THR A 128 12.81 -19.70 -4.40
C THR A 128 13.36 -18.45 -5.08
N GLY A 129 13.21 -17.30 -4.42
CA GLY A 129 13.83 -16.05 -4.85
C GLY A 129 13.04 -14.82 -4.38
N PRO A 130 13.67 -13.85 -3.71
CA PRO A 130 13.05 -12.54 -3.56
C PRO A 130 12.87 -11.90 -4.95
N PRO A 131 11.89 -11.00 -5.13
CA PRO A 131 11.78 -10.27 -6.38
C PRO A 131 13.08 -9.51 -6.64
N ALA A 132 13.69 -9.74 -7.81
CA ALA A 132 14.84 -8.96 -8.24
C ALA A 132 14.35 -7.55 -8.61
N PHE A 133 14.93 -6.53 -7.97
CA PHE A 133 14.73 -5.13 -8.31
C PHE A 133 16.05 -4.39 -8.13
N THR A 134 16.12 -3.20 -8.69
CA THR A 134 17.35 -2.40 -8.79
C THR A 134 17.24 -1.11 -7.97
N GLU A 135 18.37 -0.41 -7.82
CA GLU A 135 18.42 0.86 -7.11
C GLU A 135 17.47 1.91 -7.69
N VAL A 136 17.25 1.90 -9.00
CA VAL A 136 16.33 2.85 -9.64
C VAL A 136 14.86 2.61 -9.26
N ASP A 137 14.50 1.37 -8.89
CA ASP A 137 13.14 1.01 -8.52
C ASP A 137 12.82 1.49 -7.09
N ASN A 138 13.75 1.30 -6.14
CA ASN A 138 13.64 1.80 -4.78
C ASN A 138 15.02 2.16 -4.19
N PRO A 139 15.48 3.42 -4.35
CA PRO A 139 16.81 3.84 -3.90
C PRO A 139 17.04 3.67 -2.39
N ALA A 140 15.99 3.82 -1.57
CA ALA A 140 16.12 3.72 -0.11
C ALA A 140 16.52 2.30 0.32
N SER A 141 16.05 1.29 -0.42
CA SER A 141 16.38 -0.11 -0.16
C SER A 141 17.83 -0.48 -0.46
N PHE A 142 18.55 0.35 -1.21
CA PHE A 142 19.97 0.18 -1.51
C PHE A 142 20.87 1.13 -0.73
N ALA A 143 20.32 2.03 0.09
CA ALA A 143 21.11 2.90 0.94
C ALA A 143 21.90 2.08 1.99
N ASP A 144 23.21 2.31 2.05
CA ASP A 144 24.11 1.63 2.99
C ASP A 144 23.75 1.92 4.45
N ASN A 145 23.45 3.19 4.75
CA ASN A 145 23.12 3.63 6.09
C ASN A 145 21.70 3.21 6.51
N ILE A 146 21.60 2.45 7.60
CA ILE A 146 20.33 1.98 8.18
C ILE A 146 19.43 3.14 8.60
N LEU A 147 19.99 4.24 9.12
CA LEU A 147 19.21 5.41 9.50
C LEU A 147 18.56 6.07 8.28
N VAL A 148 19.32 6.26 7.19
CA VAL A 148 18.80 6.80 5.94
C VAL A 148 17.67 5.91 5.42
N ARG A 149 17.87 4.59 5.42
CA ARG A 149 16.84 3.62 5.02
C ARG A 149 15.57 3.74 5.87
N THR A 150 15.70 3.72 7.19
CA THR A 150 14.58 3.79 8.13
C THR A 150 13.81 5.11 7.99
N VAL A 151 14.51 6.25 7.90
CA VAL A 151 13.87 7.57 7.73
C VAL A 151 13.09 7.62 6.42
N ASN A 152 13.68 7.14 5.31
CA ASN A 152 13.00 7.15 4.02
C ASN A 152 11.82 6.18 3.97
N TYR A 153 11.90 5.00 4.58
CA TYR A 153 10.75 4.09 4.69
C TYR A 153 9.59 4.73 5.47
N ASN A 154 9.87 5.39 6.59
CA ASN A 154 8.85 6.10 7.35
C ASN A 154 8.26 7.30 6.59
N TYR A 155 9.10 7.99 5.82
CA TYR A 155 8.63 9.02 4.90
C TYR A 155 7.71 8.43 3.82
N TYR A 156 8.02 7.26 3.27
CA TYR A 156 7.15 6.56 2.32
C TYR A 156 5.81 6.18 2.96
N TYR A 157 5.78 5.73 4.23
CA TYR A 157 4.51 5.48 4.93
C TYR A 157 3.67 6.74 5.02
N SER A 158 4.31 7.88 5.29
CA SER A 158 3.65 9.18 5.38
C SER A 158 3.04 9.61 4.06
N LEU A 159 3.76 9.37 2.95
CA LEU A 159 3.26 9.63 1.61
C LEU A 159 2.09 8.69 1.24
N ASN A 160 2.18 7.40 1.56
CA ASN A 160 1.08 6.45 1.34
C ASN A 160 -0.18 6.86 2.15
N ALA A 161 -0.01 7.28 3.41
CA ALA A 161 -1.10 7.79 4.23
C ALA A 161 -1.69 9.09 3.66
N TRP A 162 -0.83 10.00 3.18
CA TRP A 162 -1.25 11.24 2.55
C TRP A 162 -2.08 10.99 1.29
N LEU A 163 -1.69 10.03 0.44
CA LEU A 163 -2.44 9.71 -0.78
C LEU A 163 -3.86 9.20 -0.51
N LEU A 164 -4.10 8.55 0.63
CA LEU A 164 -5.44 8.15 1.04
C LEU A 164 -6.31 9.32 1.49
N VAL A 165 -5.72 10.37 2.04
CA VAL A 165 -6.43 11.58 2.50
C VAL A 165 -6.59 12.57 1.34
N CYS A 166 -5.54 12.75 0.55
CA CYS A 166 -5.45 13.69 -0.55
C CYS A 166 -4.72 13.04 -1.73
N PRO A 167 -5.44 12.36 -2.64
CA PRO A 167 -4.86 11.75 -3.84
C PRO A 167 -4.57 12.83 -4.90
N TRP A 168 -3.90 13.92 -4.52
CA TRP A 168 -3.57 15.00 -5.44
C TRP A 168 -2.38 14.64 -6.33
N TRP A 169 -1.35 14.12 -5.71
CA TRP A 169 -0.05 13.88 -6.31
C TRP A 169 0.08 12.41 -6.76
N LEU A 170 -0.71 12.04 -7.77
CA LEU A 170 -0.72 10.68 -8.33
C LEU A 170 0.25 10.57 -9.50
N CYS A 171 1.14 9.58 -9.44
CA CYS A 171 2.08 9.25 -10.51
C CYS A 171 1.75 7.91 -11.16
N PHE A 172 2.08 7.75 -12.45
CA PHE A 172 2.01 6.44 -13.11
C PHE A 172 3.17 5.52 -12.69
N ASP A 173 4.32 6.09 -12.26
CA ASP A 173 5.52 5.34 -11.87
C ASP A 173 6.37 6.15 -10.87
N TRP A 174 6.63 5.56 -9.70
CA TRP A 174 7.40 6.16 -8.61
C TRP A 174 8.90 5.82 -8.64
N SER A 175 9.36 5.06 -9.63
CA SER A 175 10.77 4.72 -9.83
C SER A 175 11.58 5.90 -10.40
N MET A 176 12.86 5.64 -10.70
CA MET A 176 13.73 6.52 -11.50
C MET A 176 13.92 7.91 -10.90
N GLY A 177 13.99 8.00 -9.56
CA GLY A 177 14.33 9.24 -8.87
C GLY A 177 13.16 10.20 -8.64
N CYS A 178 11.90 9.76 -8.76
CA CYS A 178 10.76 10.64 -8.44
C CYS A 178 10.82 11.19 -7.00
N LEU A 179 11.38 10.43 -6.06
CA LEU A 179 11.55 10.83 -4.66
C LEU A 179 13.03 10.82 -4.26
N PRO A 180 13.66 12.01 -4.13
CA PRO A 180 15.03 12.10 -3.62
C PRO A 180 15.15 11.59 -2.20
N LEU A 181 16.22 10.87 -1.88
CA LEU A 181 16.46 10.36 -0.54
C LEU A 181 16.65 11.50 0.47
N ILE A 182 16.04 11.34 1.64
CA ILE A 182 16.33 12.15 2.83
C ILE A 182 17.67 11.64 3.38
N LYS A 183 18.74 12.44 3.25
CA LYS A 183 20.08 12.09 3.74
C LYS A 183 20.43 12.77 5.07
N SER A 184 19.72 13.83 5.44
CA SER A 184 19.94 14.62 6.65
C SER A 184 18.65 14.75 7.46
N ILE A 185 18.79 14.82 8.78
CA ILE A 185 17.68 15.05 9.72
C ILE A 185 17.17 16.50 9.63
N SER A 186 17.99 17.42 9.11
CA SER A 186 17.60 18.82 8.85
C SER A 186 16.64 18.99 7.67
N ASP A 187 16.35 17.93 6.92
CA ASP A 187 15.39 17.97 5.83
C ASP A 187 13.96 18.13 6.37
N VAL A 188 13.26 19.16 5.90
CA VAL A 188 11.87 19.48 6.33
C VAL A 188 10.93 18.30 6.13
N ARG A 189 11.21 17.40 5.18
CA ARG A 189 10.40 16.20 4.91
C ARG A 189 10.36 15.23 6.09
N VAL A 190 11.30 15.32 7.04
CA VAL A 190 11.30 14.53 8.29
C VAL A 190 10.10 14.88 9.20
N ILE A 191 9.46 16.04 9.02
CA ILE A 191 8.25 16.40 9.76
C ILE A 191 7.09 15.45 9.43
N ALA A 192 6.96 15.00 8.18
CA ALA A 192 5.86 14.13 7.75
C ALA A 192 5.78 12.81 8.56
N PRO A 193 6.85 12.02 8.74
CA PRO A 193 6.81 10.83 9.58
C PRO A 193 6.57 11.14 11.05
N LEU A 194 7.08 12.25 11.59
CA LEU A 194 6.79 12.65 12.97
C LEU A 194 5.29 12.90 13.18
N VAL A 195 4.65 13.61 12.25
CA VAL A 195 3.20 13.86 12.25
C VAL A 195 2.42 12.55 12.13
N LEU A 196 2.82 11.67 11.21
CA LEU A 196 2.19 10.36 11.03
C LEU A 196 2.19 9.56 12.33
N TRP A 197 3.37 9.40 12.95
CA TRP A 197 3.50 8.61 14.17
C TRP A 197 2.83 9.28 15.37
N PHE A 198 2.80 10.60 15.47
CA PHE A 198 2.05 11.31 16.51
C PHE A 198 0.55 10.97 16.46
N PHE A 199 -0.08 11.07 15.30
CA PHE A 199 -1.50 10.72 15.17
C PHE A 199 -1.74 9.22 15.33
N PHE A 200 -0.87 8.40 14.77
CA PHE A 200 -1.02 6.95 14.84
C PHE A 200 -0.83 6.40 16.26
N THR A 201 0.14 6.90 17.03
CA THR A 201 0.31 6.56 18.44
C THR A 201 -0.88 7.01 19.29
N GLY A 202 -1.46 8.19 19.01
CA GLY A 202 -2.71 8.64 19.63
C GLY A 202 -3.89 7.72 19.32
N LEU A 203 -4.02 7.24 18.09
CA LEU A 203 -5.06 6.27 17.69
C LEU A 203 -4.86 4.92 18.38
N LEU A 204 -3.63 4.40 18.43
CA LEU A 204 -3.29 3.18 19.14
C LEU A 204 -3.59 3.30 20.64
N TRP A 205 -3.23 4.43 21.25
CA TRP A 205 -3.51 4.71 22.64
C TRP A 205 -5.02 4.65 22.91
N ARG A 206 -5.85 5.32 22.10
CA ARG A 206 -7.32 5.25 22.26
C ARG A 206 -7.88 3.86 21.99
N ALA A 207 -7.33 3.14 21.02
CA ALA A 207 -7.75 1.78 20.70
C ALA A 207 -7.53 0.80 21.86
N LEU A 208 -6.45 1.01 22.64
CA LEU A 208 -6.07 0.16 23.77
C LEU A 208 -6.69 0.63 25.10
N TRP A 209 -6.67 1.94 25.39
CA TRP A 209 -7.02 2.50 26.68
C TRP A 209 -8.38 3.22 26.76
N SER A 210 -9.17 3.31 25.69
CA SER A 210 -10.50 3.93 25.81
C SER A 210 -11.40 3.13 26.78
N GLY A 211 -12.06 3.86 27.69
CA GLY A 211 -13.07 3.28 28.59
C GLY A 211 -14.31 2.78 27.85
N ASN A 212 -14.56 3.27 26.63
CA ASN A 212 -15.69 2.83 25.82
C ASN A 212 -15.32 1.60 24.98
N ARG A 213 -15.99 0.48 25.26
CA ARG A 213 -15.77 -0.79 24.58
C ARG A 213 -16.01 -0.73 23.07
N ASP A 214 -17.03 0.00 22.64
CA ASP A 214 -17.40 0.07 21.22
C ASP A 214 -16.38 0.89 20.44
N GLU A 215 -15.89 1.97 21.05
CA GLU A 215 -14.78 2.75 20.50
C GLU A 215 -13.54 1.88 20.31
N ARG A 216 -13.10 1.17 21.36
CA ARG A 216 -11.94 0.28 21.25
C ARG A 216 -12.09 -0.69 20.09
N ARG A 217 -13.25 -1.35 19.96
CA ARG A 217 -13.51 -2.32 18.89
C ARG A 217 -13.45 -1.71 17.50
N ILE A 218 -14.04 -0.54 17.29
CA ILE A 218 -14.04 0.14 16.01
C ILE A 218 -12.60 0.56 15.65
N LEU A 219 -11.88 1.16 16.60
CA LEU A 219 -10.51 1.61 16.41
C LEU A 219 -9.56 0.43 16.16
N THR A 220 -9.60 -0.63 16.97
CA THR A 220 -8.75 -1.82 16.77
C THR A 220 -9.05 -2.49 15.44
N SER A 221 -10.31 -2.58 15.02
CA SER A 221 -10.69 -3.18 13.72
C SER A 221 -10.19 -2.33 12.56
N GLY A 222 -10.35 -1.01 12.63
CA GLY A 222 -9.85 -0.07 11.62
C GLY A 222 -8.33 -0.12 11.50
N ILE A 223 -7.61 -0.09 12.63
CA ILE A 223 -6.15 -0.20 12.69
C ILE A 223 -5.66 -1.55 12.15
N THR A 224 -6.34 -2.65 12.48
CA THR A 224 -5.99 -3.99 11.99
C THR A 224 -6.11 -4.07 10.46
N LEU A 225 -7.24 -3.62 9.91
CA LEU A 225 -7.48 -3.60 8.46
C LEU A 225 -6.58 -2.60 7.74
N MET A 226 -6.04 -1.61 8.44
CA MET A 226 -5.09 -0.64 7.89
C MET A 226 -3.66 -1.20 7.83
N ILE A 227 -3.18 -1.81 8.92
CA ILE A 227 -1.78 -2.25 9.05
C ILE A 227 -1.55 -3.58 8.36
N ILE A 228 -2.38 -4.59 8.64
CA ILE A 228 -2.09 -5.98 8.29
C ILE A 228 -1.98 -6.16 6.76
N PRO A 229 -2.90 -5.61 5.93
CA PRO A 229 -2.76 -5.68 4.48
C PRO A 229 -1.60 -4.84 3.92
N PHE A 230 -1.11 -3.83 4.66
CA PHE A 230 0.02 -3.00 4.26
C PHE A 230 1.38 -3.62 4.61
N LEU A 231 1.45 -4.52 5.59
CA LEU A 231 2.71 -5.10 6.08
C LEU A 231 3.62 -5.64 4.97
N PRO A 232 3.13 -6.38 3.96
CA PRO A 232 4.02 -6.91 2.94
C PRO A 232 4.57 -5.83 1.98
N ALA A 233 3.98 -4.63 1.96
CA ALA A 233 4.49 -3.45 1.24
C ALA A 233 5.34 -2.51 2.11
N SER A 234 5.46 -2.79 3.41
CA SER A 234 6.08 -1.86 4.37
C SER A 234 7.61 -1.81 4.33
N ASN A 235 8.30 -2.71 3.62
CA ASN A 235 9.76 -2.88 3.74
C ASN A 235 10.28 -3.33 5.12
N ILE A 236 9.40 -3.66 6.08
CA ILE A 236 9.81 -4.08 7.44
C ILE A 236 10.40 -5.50 7.43
N PHE A 237 9.71 -6.45 6.79
CA PHE A 237 10.12 -7.86 6.77
C PHE A 237 11.06 -8.19 5.62
N PHE A 238 10.85 -7.56 4.47
CA PHE A 238 11.65 -7.76 3.27
C PHE A 238 11.60 -6.48 2.44
N ARG A 239 12.71 -6.19 1.74
CA ARG A 239 12.79 -5.01 0.88
C ARG A 239 11.92 -5.22 -0.36
N VAL A 240 11.24 -4.16 -0.77
CA VAL A 240 10.31 -4.18 -1.90
C VAL A 240 10.75 -3.18 -2.95
N GLY A 241 10.55 -3.53 -4.22
CA GLY A 241 11.05 -2.73 -5.35
C GLY A 241 10.28 -1.44 -5.65
N PHE A 242 9.15 -1.15 -5.01
CA PHE A 242 8.45 0.11 -5.25
C PHE A 242 8.63 1.09 -4.09
N VAL A 243 8.68 2.39 -4.42
CA VAL A 243 8.79 3.47 -3.43
C VAL A 243 7.44 3.75 -2.75
N ILE A 244 6.42 4.12 -3.55
CA ILE A 244 5.05 4.29 -3.08
C ILE A 244 4.22 3.10 -3.53
N ALA A 245 3.42 2.57 -2.61
CA ALA A 245 2.71 1.32 -2.79
C ALA A 245 1.26 1.54 -3.24
N GLU A 246 0.96 2.53 -4.11
CA GLU A 246 -0.42 2.97 -4.42
C GLU A 246 -1.39 1.82 -4.68
N ARG A 247 -0.97 0.87 -5.53
CA ARG A 247 -1.76 -0.33 -5.88
C ARG A 247 -2.04 -1.27 -4.71
N VAL A 248 -1.18 -1.27 -3.69
CA VAL A 248 -1.29 -2.15 -2.50
C VAL A 248 -2.12 -1.50 -1.41
N VAL A 249 -2.27 -0.18 -1.40
CA VAL A 249 -3.04 0.54 -0.37
C VAL A 249 -4.55 0.26 -0.48
N TYR A 250 -5.03 -0.34 -1.58
CA TYR A 250 -6.45 -0.61 -1.79
C TYR A 250 -7.10 -1.41 -0.65
N LEU A 251 -6.48 -2.51 -0.19
CA LEU A 251 -7.00 -3.30 0.94
C LEU A 251 -6.93 -2.50 2.26
N SER A 252 -5.81 -1.81 2.48
CA SER A 252 -5.58 -1.01 3.68
C SER A 252 -6.53 0.19 3.81
N SER A 253 -7.07 0.68 2.69
CA SER A 253 -8.02 1.78 2.65
C SER A 253 -9.32 1.46 3.41
N ALA A 254 -9.69 0.17 3.52
CA ALA A 254 -10.84 -0.25 4.33
C ALA A 254 -10.70 0.17 5.79
N GLY A 255 -9.49 0.06 6.35
CA GLY A 255 -9.18 0.52 7.71
C GLY A 255 -9.34 2.03 7.85
N TYR A 256 -8.82 2.80 6.88
CA TYR A 256 -8.98 4.25 6.84
C TYR A 256 -10.45 4.67 6.76
N CYS A 257 -11.25 4.02 5.92
CA CYS A 257 -12.68 4.29 5.80
C CYS A 257 -13.41 4.10 7.13
N ILE A 258 -13.09 3.06 7.89
CA ILE A 258 -13.66 2.82 9.23
C ILE A 258 -13.28 3.95 10.19
N LEU A 259 -11.98 4.27 10.29
CA LEU A 259 -11.46 5.28 11.22
C LEU A 259 -12.00 6.68 10.89
N LEU A 260 -12.01 7.05 9.61
CA LEU A 260 -12.51 8.33 9.14
C LEU A 260 -14.03 8.46 9.36
N SER A 261 -14.79 7.41 9.04
CA SER A 261 -16.25 7.39 9.27
C SER A 261 -16.57 7.53 10.76
N TYR A 262 -15.81 6.86 11.63
CA TYR A 262 -15.96 6.99 13.08
C TYR A 262 -15.68 8.43 13.55
N GLY A 263 -14.56 9.03 13.12
CA GLY A 263 -14.23 10.42 13.45
C GLY A 263 -15.29 11.42 12.97
N ILE A 264 -15.78 11.27 11.74
CA ILE A 264 -16.87 12.09 11.19
C ILE A 264 -18.16 11.93 12.01
N CYS A 265 -18.52 10.69 12.37
CA CYS A 265 -19.69 10.43 13.22
C CYS A 265 -19.58 11.14 14.57
N MET A 266 -18.40 11.13 15.20
CA MET A 266 -18.16 11.85 16.45
C MET A 266 -18.35 13.36 16.30
N LEU A 267 -17.80 13.96 15.24
CA LEU A 267 -17.95 15.39 14.95
C LEU A 267 -19.42 15.77 14.66
N CYS A 268 -20.13 14.94 13.90
CA CYS A 268 -21.53 15.19 13.54
C CYS A 268 -22.48 15.14 14.76
N ARG A 269 -22.09 14.45 15.84
CA ARG A 269 -22.88 14.40 17.09
C ARG A 269 -22.77 15.68 17.91
N GLN A 270 -21.71 16.47 17.74
CA GLN A 270 -21.49 17.68 18.54
C GLN A 270 -22.48 18.80 18.19
N SER A 271 -22.81 18.99 16.90
CA SER A 271 -23.74 20.04 16.47
C SER A 271 -24.37 19.75 15.11
N LYS A 272 -25.66 20.09 14.97
CA LYS A 272 -26.37 20.07 13.68
C LYS A 272 -25.71 20.97 12.63
N ARG A 273 -25.09 22.08 13.05
CA ARG A 273 -24.37 23.00 12.12
C ARG A 273 -23.10 22.36 11.58
N ILE A 274 -22.30 21.72 12.44
CA ILE A 274 -21.10 20.97 12.05
C ILE A 274 -21.48 19.84 11.09
N LYS A 275 -22.53 19.07 11.40
CA LYS A 275 -23.04 18.02 10.50
C LYS A 275 -23.35 18.55 9.10
N LYS A 276 -24.05 19.68 8.99
CA LYS A 276 -24.36 20.30 7.68
C LYS A 276 -23.08 20.70 6.93
N ILE A 277 -22.12 21.33 7.62
CA ILE A 277 -20.83 21.72 7.02
C ILE A 277 -20.07 20.50 6.51
N ILE A 278 -19.98 19.43 7.30
CA ILE A 278 -19.30 18.19 6.91
C ILE A 278 -19.96 17.56 5.70
N ILE A 279 -21.30 17.48 5.66
CA ILE A 279 -22.02 16.93 4.50
C ILE A 279 -21.71 17.72 3.24
N ILE A 280 -21.76 19.06 3.31
CA ILE A 280 -21.43 19.92 2.16
C ILE A 280 -19.97 19.69 1.73
N ALA A 281 -19.03 19.68 2.67
CA ALA A 281 -17.61 19.45 2.38
C ALA A 281 -17.37 18.07 1.74
N LEU A 282 -18.02 17.02 2.22
CA LEU A 282 -17.93 15.67 1.63
C LEU A 282 -18.51 15.64 0.22
N LEU A 283 -19.67 16.27 -0.02
CA LEU A 283 -20.27 16.34 -1.36
C LEU A 283 -19.36 17.11 -2.33
N SER A 284 -18.81 18.25 -1.90
CA SER A 284 -17.83 19.01 -2.69
C SER A 284 -16.59 18.17 -2.99
N LEU A 285 -16.08 17.42 -2.01
CA LEU A 285 -14.93 16.53 -2.19
C LEU A 285 -15.23 15.41 -3.20
N VAL A 286 -16.43 14.83 -3.18
CA VAL A 286 -16.84 13.84 -4.19
C VAL A 286 -16.85 14.47 -5.59
N ILE A 287 -17.46 15.64 -5.74
CA ILE A 287 -17.52 16.34 -7.04
C ILE A 287 -16.10 16.63 -7.56
N VAL A 288 -15.22 17.16 -6.71
CA VAL A 288 -13.83 17.43 -7.08
C VAL A 288 -13.12 16.14 -7.51
N ASN A 289 -13.25 15.04 -6.76
CA ASN A 289 -12.60 13.78 -7.12
C ASN A 289 -13.18 13.15 -8.40
N VAL A 290 -14.47 13.29 -8.67
CA VAL A 290 -15.09 12.86 -9.93
C VAL A 290 -14.51 13.65 -11.11
N LEU A 291 -14.46 14.99 -11.00
CA LEU A 291 -13.87 15.84 -12.05
C LEU A 291 -12.39 15.50 -12.29
N ARG A 292 -11.64 15.22 -11.23
CA ARG A 292 -10.24 14.79 -11.34
C ARG A 292 -10.09 13.41 -11.95
N CYS A 293 -10.98 12.48 -11.64
CA CYS A 293 -11.02 11.17 -12.28
C CYS A 293 -11.23 11.32 -13.78
N ILE A 294 -12.21 12.14 -14.21
CA ILE A 294 -12.45 12.43 -15.63
C ILE A 294 -11.21 13.03 -16.31
N ARG A 295 -10.58 14.04 -15.70
CA ARG A 295 -9.34 14.64 -16.22
C ARG A 295 -8.23 13.61 -16.33
N ARG A 296 -8.08 12.75 -15.32
CA ARG A 296 -7.07 11.70 -15.31
C ARG A 296 -7.35 10.66 -16.40
N SER A 297 -8.60 10.26 -16.61
CA SER A 297 -8.98 9.36 -17.70
C SER A 297 -8.65 9.95 -19.07
N TYR A 298 -8.75 11.28 -19.25
CA TYR A 298 -8.31 11.94 -20.48
C TYR A 298 -6.79 11.87 -20.65
N GLN A 299 -6.02 12.15 -19.59
CA GLN A 299 -4.55 12.07 -19.62
C GLN A 299 -4.02 10.68 -19.99
N TRP A 300 -4.79 9.62 -19.73
CA TRP A 300 -4.38 8.24 -20.03
C TRP A 300 -4.77 7.78 -21.45
N ARG A 301 -5.36 8.66 -22.27
CA ARG A 301 -5.80 8.29 -23.64
C ARG A 301 -4.65 8.16 -24.62
N THR A 302 -3.61 8.99 -24.47
CA THR A 302 -2.48 9.04 -25.39
C THR A 302 -1.16 8.94 -24.62
N GLU A 303 -0.12 8.42 -25.27
CA GLU A 303 1.23 8.35 -24.72
C GLU A 303 1.77 9.75 -24.39
N GLU A 304 1.48 10.73 -25.25
CA GLU A 304 1.85 12.13 -25.05
C GLU A 304 1.21 12.72 -23.80
N ASP A 305 -0.11 12.67 -23.67
CA ASP A 305 -0.82 13.27 -22.53
C ASP A 305 -0.41 12.61 -21.21
N LEU A 306 -0.15 11.30 -21.25
CA LEU A 306 0.27 10.53 -20.08
C LEU A 306 1.62 11.03 -19.56
N PHE A 307 2.63 11.10 -20.43
CA PHE A 307 3.98 11.46 -20.00
C PHE A 307 4.17 12.97 -19.81
N THR A 308 3.54 13.81 -20.62
CA THR A 308 3.60 15.27 -20.43
C THR A 308 2.91 15.70 -19.14
N SER A 309 1.76 15.10 -18.80
CA SER A 309 1.10 15.39 -17.52
C SER A 309 1.93 14.92 -16.31
N ALA A 310 2.72 13.84 -16.47
CA ALA A 310 3.58 13.32 -15.42
C ALA A 310 4.77 14.24 -15.08
N LEU A 311 5.22 15.12 -15.99
CA LEU A 311 6.28 16.09 -15.70
C LEU A 311 5.93 17.02 -14.53
N SER A 312 4.64 17.37 -14.41
CA SER A 312 4.14 18.20 -13.30
C SER A 312 4.12 17.47 -11.95
N VAL A 313 4.14 16.14 -11.97
CA VAL A 313 4.05 15.29 -10.77
C VAL A 313 5.44 14.83 -10.35
N CYS A 314 6.21 14.26 -11.27
CA CYS A 314 7.56 13.74 -11.02
C CYS A 314 8.57 14.41 -11.97
N PRO A 315 8.92 15.70 -11.76
CA PRO A 315 9.87 16.41 -12.61
C PRO A 315 11.29 15.83 -12.56
N LEU A 316 11.60 15.02 -11.54
CA LEU A 316 12.91 14.36 -11.35
C LEU A 316 12.94 12.92 -11.88
N ASN A 317 11.87 12.43 -12.51
CA ASN A 317 11.83 11.06 -13.01
C ASN A 317 12.45 10.97 -14.40
N ALA A 318 13.60 10.30 -14.51
CA ALA A 318 14.34 10.15 -15.77
C ALA A 318 13.52 9.44 -16.87
N LYS A 319 12.68 8.48 -16.49
CA LYS A 319 11.79 7.75 -17.42
C LYS A 319 10.70 8.65 -17.99
N VAL A 320 10.23 9.65 -17.25
CA VAL A 320 9.27 10.64 -17.77
C VAL A 320 9.92 11.48 -18.86
N HIS A 321 11.08 12.06 -18.58
CA HIS A 321 11.81 12.86 -19.55
C HIS A 321 12.15 12.04 -20.80
N TYR A 322 12.61 10.80 -20.64
CA TYR A 322 12.86 9.90 -21.78
C TYR A 322 11.63 9.71 -22.65
N ASN A 323 10.47 9.36 -22.08
CA ASN A 323 9.28 9.10 -22.88
C ASN A 323 8.71 10.37 -23.51
N VAL A 324 8.79 11.53 -22.84
CA VAL A 324 8.45 12.82 -23.47
C VAL A 324 9.39 13.12 -24.65
N GLY A 325 10.69 12.90 -24.48
CA GLY A 325 11.68 13.03 -25.56
C GLY A 325 11.39 12.12 -26.74
N LYS A 326 11.00 10.86 -26.47
CA LYS A 326 10.56 9.90 -27.49
C LYS A 326 9.34 10.41 -28.25
N ASN A 327 8.29 10.88 -27.56
CA ASN A 327 7.12 11.45 -28.22
C ASN A 327 7.46 12.65 -29.14
N PHE A 328 8.45 13.47 -28.76
CA PHE A 328 8.93 14.55 -29.62
C PHE A 328 9.73 14.04 -30.83
N ALA A 329 10.59 13.03 -30.63
CA ALA A 329 11.35 12.40 -31.70
C ALA A 329 10.42 11.74 -32.73
N ASP A 330 9.40 11.02 -32.29
CA ASP A 330 8.40 10.36 -33.15
C ASP A 330 7.61 11.37 -34.01
N ARG A 331 7.62 12.66 -33.63
CA ARG A 331 7.00 13.77 -34.38
C ARG A 331 8.00 14.56 -35.23
N GLY A 332 9.25 14.12 -35.33
CA GLY A 332 10.32 14.83 -36.02
C GLY A 332 10.77 16.12 -35.33
N ARG A 333 10.42 16.34 -34.06
CA ARG A 333 10.83 17.52 -33.27
C ARG A 333 12.11 17.24 -32.50
N GLU A 334 13.20 17.03 -33.23
CA GLU A 334 14.49 16.59 -32.68
C GLU A 334 15.09 17.51 -31.63
N THR A 335 14.93 18.83 -31.77
CA THR A 335 15.48 19.81 -30.81
C THR A 335 14.92 19.63 -29.41
N PHE A 336 13.60 19.43 -29.31
CA PHE A 336 12.93 19.13 -28.03
C PHE A 336 13.29 17.72 -27.54
N ALA A 337 13.36 16.73 -28.43
CA ALA A 337 13.76 15.38 -28.08
C ALA A 337 15.14 15.34 -27.42
N ILE A 338 16.14 16.02 -28.01
CA ILE A 338 17.50 16.14 -27.47
C ILE A 338 17.47 16.76 -26.07
N GLN A 339 16.70 17.83 -25.85
CA GLN A 339 16.61 18.48 -24.54
C GLN A 339 16.11 17.51 -23.47
N TYR A 340 15.01 16.80 -23.74
CA TYR A 340 14.43 15.85 -22.79
C TYR A 340 15.31 14.61 -22.59
N TYR A 341 15.97 14.10 -23.63
CA TYR A 341 16.91 12.99 -23.46
C TYR A 341 18.15 13.38 -22.65
N ARG A 342 18.69 14.59 -22.85
CA ARG A 342 19.79 15.11 -22.03
C ARG A 342 19.38 15.19 -20.56
N GLU A 343 18.16 15.66 -20.28
CA GLU A 343 17.64 15.71 -18.91
C GLU A 343 17.44 14.31 -18.30
N ALA A 344 16.95 13.34 -19.09
CA ALA A 344 16.86 11.94 -18.66
C ALA A 344 18.23 11.35 -18.29
N VAL A 345 19.26 11.60 -19.11
CA VAL A 345 20.65 11.17 -18.84
C VAL A 345 21.26 11.93 -17.65
N ARG A 346 20.93 13.21 -17.47
CA ARG A 346 21.36 13.99 -16.29
C ARG A 346 20.77 13.43 -15.00
N LEU A 347 19.49 13.07 -15.01
CA LEU A 347 18.78 12.52 -13.86
C LEU A 347 19.20 11.08 -13.55
N ASN A 348 19.42 10.27 -14.60
CA ASN A 348 19.95 8.92 -14.47
C ASN A 348 21.11 8.70 -15.46
N PRO A 349 22.37 8.92 -15.01
CA PRO A 349 23.56 8.70 -15.82
C PRO A 349 23.82 7.25 -16.24
N LYS A 350 23.00 6.29 -15.81
CA LYS A 350 23.06 4.89 -16.25
C LYS A 350 21.89 4.50 -17.18
N TYR A 351 21.13 5.47 -17.66
CA TYR A 351 19.94 5.19 -18.47
C TYR A 351 20.28 4.92 -19.94
N VAL A 352 20.73 3.69 -20.22
CA VAL A 352 21.18 3.21 -21.53
C VAL A 352 20.19 3.55 -22.66
N HIS A 353 18.88 3.36 -22.45
CA HIS A 353 17.87 3.67 -23.47
C HIS A 353 17.84 5.15 -23.87
N ALA A 354 17.98 6.07 -22.91
CA ALA A 354 18.03 7.50 -23.21
C ALA A 354 19.33 7.89 -23.92
N MET A 355 20.46 7.28 -23.52
CA MET A 355 21.76 7.48 -24.18
C MET A 355 21.74 7.02 -25.63
N ASN A 356 21.17 5.84 -25.91
CA ASN A 356 21.10 5.29 -27.26
C ASN A 356 20.25 6.17 -28.19
N ASN A 357 19.06 6.59 -27.75
CA ASN A 357 18.20 7.43 -28.57
C ASN A 357 18.81 8.82 -28.79
N LEU A 358 19.42 9.41 -27.75
CA LEU A 358 20.15 10.67 -27.89
C LEU A 358 21.33 10.53 -28.85
N GLY A 359 22.13 9.47 -28.72
CA GLY A 359 23.27 9.19 -29.60
C GLY A 359 22.86 9.04 -31.06
N ASN A 360 21.73 8.36 -31.32
CA ASN A 360 21.21 8.22 -32.69
C ASN A 360 20.82 9.56 -33.32
N ILE A 361 20.08 10.42 -32.59
CA ILE A 361 19.71 11.76 -33.09
C ILE A 361 20.97 12.64 -33.27
N LEU A 362 21.93 12.55 -32.35
CA LEU A 362 23.19 13.31 -32.47
C LEU A 362 24.03 12.85 -33.67
N LYS A 363 24.03 11.55 -33.98
CA LYS A 363 24.66 11.01 -35.19
C LYS A 363 24.01 11.55 -36.46
N GLU A 364 22.68 11.56 -36.52
CA GLU A 364 21.92 12.11 -37.65
C GLU A 364 22.12 13.62 -37.84
N THR A 365 22.32 14.35 -36.74
CA THR A 365 22.64 15.80 -36.75
C THR A 365 24.14 16.11 -36.84
N ASN A 366 24.96 15.13 -37.21
CA ASN A 366 26.42 15.24 -37.42
C ASN A 366 27.24 15.66 -36.19
N LYS A 367 26.72 15.45 -34.98
CA LYS A 367 27.44 15.66 -33.69
C LYS A 367 28.12 14.36 -33.23
N LEU A 368 29.00 13.86 -34.08
CA LEU A 368 29.54 12.49 -33.98
C LEU A 368 30.31 12.22 -32.68
N HIS A 369 31.12 13.17 -32.21
CA HIS A 369 31.91 12.97 -30.98
C HIS A 369 31.02 12.81 -29.73
N GLU A 370 29.95 13.61 -29.61
CA GLU A 370 29.01 13.50 -28.48
C GLU A 370 28.24 12.17 -28.56
N ALA A 371 27.82 11.79 -29.77
CA ALA A 371 27.15 10.51 -30.02
C ALA A 371 28.03 9.31 -29.64
N GLU A 372 29.29 9.29 -30.09
CA GLU A 372 30.26 8.25 -29.75
C GLU A 372 30.45 8.16 -28.23
N THR A 373 30.69 9.29 -27.56
CA THR A 373 30.88 9.32 -26.11
C THR A 373 29.68 8.74 -25.36
N LEU A 374 28.45 9.06 -25.79
CA LEU A 374 27.23 8.55 -25.17
C LEU A 374 27.03 7.05 -25.43
N LEU A 375 27.24 6.61 -26.67
CA LEU A 375 27.08 5.21 -27.06
C LEU A 375 28.14 4.31 -26.43
N SER A 376 29.39 4.76 -26.36
CA SER A 376 30.46 4.02 -25.65
C SER A 376 30.17 3.88 -24.17
N LYS A 377 29.63 4.93 -23.52
CA LYS A 377 29.16 4.84 -22.13
C LYS A 377 28.01 3.85 -21.97
N ALA A 378 27.06 3.86 -22.92
CA ALA A 378 25.91 2.97 -22.91
C ALA A 378 26.30 1.48 -23.04
N VAL A 379 27.35 1.16 -23.81
CA VAL A 379 27.90 -0.20 -23.96
C VAL A 379 28.70 -0.66 -22.73
N ALA A 380 29.29 0.27 -21.98
CA ALA A 380 30.09 -0.04 -20.80
C ALA A 380 29.26 -0.36 -19.53
N ILE A 381 27.96 -0.08 -19.55
CA ILE A 381 26.99 -0.38 -18.47
C ILE A 381 26.37 -1.75 -18.75
#